data_AF-A0A369TI01-F1
#
_entry.id   AF-A0A369TI01-F1
#
_cell.length_a   1.000
_cell.length_b   1.000
_cell.length_c   1.000
_cell.angle_alpha   90.00
_cell.angle_beta   90.00
_cell.angle_gamma   90.00
#
_symmetry.space_group_name_H-M   'P 1'
#
loop_
_entity.id
_entity.type
_entity.pdbx_description
1 polymer ?
#
loop_
_entity_poly.entity_id
_entity_poly.type
_entity_poly.pdbx_seq_one_letter_code
_entity_poly.pdbx_strand_id
1 'polypeptide(L)'
;MTTHHVHASHPALVTRLKRADGHLRAVIEMIEAGKPCLEIAQQMQAVEKAITNAKRALIHDHMDHCLDAEGSETDRAELRTIARYL
;
A
#
# COMPACT_ATOMS: atom_id res chain seq x y z
N MET A 1 -13.61 -12.99 17.22
CA MET A 1 -12.16 -13.01 17.49
C MET A 1 -11.48 -12.46 16.25
N THR A 2 -10.84 -11.30 16.33
CA THR A 2 -10.08 -10.74 15.20
C THR A 2 -8.81 -11.57 15.05
N THR A 3 -8.77 -12.42 14.03
CA THR A 3 -7.55 -13.13 13.62
C THR A 3 -6.47 -12.09 13.34
N HIS A 4 -5.36 -12.13 14.07
CA HIS A 4 -4.25 -11.21 13.87
C HIS A 4 -3.51 -11.60 12.59
N HIS A 5 -3.89 -10.97 11.47
CA HIS A 5 -3.16 -11.05 10.21
C HIS A 5 -1.99 -10.07 10.24
N VAL A 6 -0.97 -10.34 11.07
CA VAL A 6 0.26 -9.53 11.08
C VAL A 6 1.36 -10.33 10.42
N HIS A 7 1.67 -10.00 9.16
CA HIS A 7 2.78 -10.60 8.44
C HIS A 7 4.10 -9.91 8.78
N ALA A 8 5.23 -10.61 8.64
CA ALA A 8 6.56 -10.08 8.91
C ALA A 8 6.92 -8.86 8.05
N SER A 9 6.26 -8.68 6.89
CA SER A 9 6.42 -7.52 6.00
C SER A 9 5.69 -6.27 6.48
N HIS A 10 4.71 -6.39 7.39
CA HIS A 10 3.85 -5.27 7.81
C HIS A 10 4.65 -4.07 8.35
N PRO A 11 5.70 -4.23 9.16
CA PRO A 11 6.54 -3.09 9.59
C PRO A 11 7.18 -2.33 8.42
N ALA A 12 7.62 -3.05 7.37
CA ALA A 12 8.19 -2.43 6.18
C ALA A 12 7.13 -1.71 5.34
N LEU A 13 5.92 -2.28 5.23
CA LEU A 13 4.77 -1.64 4.58
C LEU A 13 4.33 -0.37 5.32
N VAL A 14 4.22 -0.42 6.65
CA VAL A 14 3.93 0.74 7.49
C VAL A 14 4.97 1.84 7.25
N THR A 15 6.25 1.48 7.17
CA THR A 15 7.32 2.44 6.89
C THR A 15 7.16 3.10 5.51
N ARG A 16 6.80 2.33 4.48
CA ARG A 16 6.52 2.86 3.13
C ARG A 16 5.31 3.78 3.12
N LEU A 17 4.22 3.39 3.77
CA LEU A 17 3.00 4.19 3.87
C LEU A 17 3.22 5.49 4.66
N LYS A 18 4.03 5.48 5.73
CA LYS A 18 4.42 6.71 6.45
C LYS A 18 5.17 7.71 5.57
N ARG A 19 5.98 7.24 4.62
CA ARG A 19 6.64 8.13 3.64
C ARG A 19 5.62 8.74 2.67
N ALA A 20 4.69 7.93 2.17
CA ALA A 20 3.60 8.42 1.32
C ALA A 20 2.71 9.44 2.06
N ASP A 21 2.43 9.23 3.35
CA ASP A 21 1.71 10.19 4.21
C ASP A 21 2.45 11.53 4.29
N GLY A 22 3.78 11.51 4.52
CA GLY A 22 4.59 12.73 4.52
C GLY A 22 4.54 13.48 3.18
N HIS A 23 4.61 12.76 2.06
CA HIS A 23 4.46 13.37 0.73
C HIS A 23 3.07 13.95 0.51
N LEU A 24 2.01 13.27 0.97
CA LEU A 24 0.65 13.75 0.86
C LEU A 24 0.44 15.04 1.65
N ARG A 25 1.00 15.14 2.85
CA ARG A 25 0.98 16.38 3.64
C ARG A 25 1.65 17.53 2.90
N ALA A 26 2.82 17.28 2.29
CA ALA A 26 3.49 18.29 1.47
C ALA A 26 2.64 18.73 0.27
N VAL A 27 1.93 17.81 -0.40
CA VAL A 27 0.99 18.16 -1.48
C VAL A 27 -0.12 19.07 -0.98
N ILE A 28 -0.69 18.79 0.19
CA ILE A 28 -1.73 19.63 0.80
C ILE A 28 -1.18 21.05 1.07
N GLU A 29 -0.01 21.15 1.70
CA GLU A 29 0.66 22.44 1.95
C GLU A 29 0.95 23.20 0.65
N MET A 30 1.33 22.50 -0.44
CA MET A 30 1.55 23.13 -1.75
C MET A 30 0.27 23.72 -2.33
N ILE A 31 -0.87 23.03 -2.17
CA ILE A 31 -2.18 23.52 -2.62
C ILE A 31 -2.58 24.76 -1.80
N GLU A 32 -2.46 24.68 -0.46
CA GLU A 32 -2.76 25.80 0.44
C GLU A 32 -1.88 27.02 0.17
N ALA A 33 -0.61 26.80 -0.19
CA ALA A 33 0.34 27.85 -0.56
C ALA A 33 0.18 28.37 -2.00
N GLY A 34 -0.78 27.85 -2.77
CA GLY A 34 -1.04 28.29 -4.15
C GLY A 34 0.10 27.98 -5.13
N LYS A 35 0.79 26.84 -4.96
CA LYS A 35 1.87 26.41 -5.86
C LYS A 35 1.36 26.12 -7.29
N PRO A 36 2.25 26.12 -8.31
CA PRO A 36 1.86 25.82 -9.68
C PRO A 36 1.22 24.43 -9.81
N CYS A 37 0.13 24.34 -10.59
CA CYS A 37 -0.62 23.10 -10.79
C CYS A 37 0.24 21.94 -11.33
N LEU A 38 1.24 22.25 -12.17
CA LEU A 38 2.16 21.25 -12.69
C LEU A 38 3.01 20.61 -11.58
N GLU A 39 3.53 21.40 -10.65
CA GLU A 39 4.31 20.88 -9.52
C GLU A 39 3.45 20.03 -8.59
N ILE A 40 2.22 20.48 -8.30
CA ILE A 40 1.25 19.73 -7.49
C ILE A 40 0.95 18.39 -8.16
N ALA A 41 0.64 18.37 -9.46
CA ALA A 41 0.34 17.15 -10.20
C ALA A 41 1.51 16.15 -10.20
N GLN A 42 2.75 16.64 -10.33
CA GLN A 42 3.95 15.81 -10.24
C GLN A 42 4.10 15.17 -8.85
N GLN A 43 3.88 15.93 -7.78
CA GLN A 43 3.94 15.39 -6.41
C GLN A 43 2.81 14.40 -6.12
N MET A 44 1.60 14.68 -6.60
CA MET A 44 0.47 13.72 -6.51
C MET A 44 0.79 12.40 -7.21
N GLN A 45 1.41 12.44 -8.39
CA GLN A 45 1.85 11.23 -9.09
C GLN A 45 2.89 10.44 -8.28
N ALA A 46 3.79 11.12 -7.57
CA ALA A 46 4.76 10.46 -6.70
C ALA A 46 4.09 9.75 -5.51
N VAL A 47 3.07 10.38 -4.90
CA VAL A 47 2.24 9.78 -3.85
C VAL A 47 1.51 8.54 -4.37
N GLU A 48 0.85 8.64 -5.52
CA GLU A 48 0.14 7.53 -6.17
C GLU A 48 1.06 6.34 -6.43
N LYS A 49 2.26 6.58 -6.97
CA LYS A 49 3.26 5.55 -7.20
C LYS A 49 3.71 4.88 -5.89
N ALA A 50 3.93 5.67 -4.83
CA ALA A 50 4.32 5.14 -3.52
C ALA A 50 3.24 4.22 -2.94
N ILE A 51 1.96 4.62 -3.01
CA ILE A 51 0.82 3.81 -2.56
C ILE A 51 0.68 2.55 -3.42
N THR A 52 0.77 2.67 -4.74
CA THR A 52 0.69 1.53 -5.66
C THR A 52 1.78 0.49 -5.39
N ASN A 53 3.01 0.95 -5.12
CA ASN A 53 4.12 0.05 -4.78
C ASN A 53 3.92 -0.62 -3.41
N ALA A 54 3.39 0.10 -2.42
CA ALA A 54 3.06 -0.49 -1.12
C ALA A 54 1.95 -1.55 -1.24
N LYS A 55 0.90 -1.25 -2.01
CA LYS A 55 -0.19 -2.17 -2.33
C LYS A 55 0.33 -3.44 -3.01
N ARG A 56 1.15 -3.32 -4.05
CA ARG A 56 1.77 -4.49 -4.72
C ARG A 56 2.57 -5.34 -3.75
N ALA A 57 3.40 -4.72 -2.92
CA ALA A 57 4.19 -5.44 -1.94
C ALA A 57 3.33 -6.18 -0.90
N LEU A 58 2.21 -5.60 -0.46
CA LEU A 58 1.25 -6.29 0.41
C LEU A 58 0.66 -7.53 -0.26
N ILE A 59 0.23 -7.41 -1.52
CA ILE A 59 -0.39 -8.53 -2.24
C ILE A 59 0.65 -9.64 -2.49
N HIS A 60 1.87 -9.29 -2.89
CA HIS A 60 2.95 -10.26 -3.08
C HIS A 60 3.31 -11.00 -1.79
N ASP A 61 3.44 -10.29 -0.67
CA ASP A 61 3.74 -10.93 0.62
C ASP A 61 2.63 -11.88 1.07
N HIS A 62 1.37 -11.50 0.83
CA HIS A 62 0.23 -12.38 1.10
C HIS A 62 0.20 -13.61 0.19
N MET A 63 0.58 -13.47 -1.09
CA MET A 63 0.74 -14.61 -2.01
C MET A 63 1.79 -15.60 -1.50
N ASP A 64 2.97 -15.12 -1.13
CA ASP A 64 4.07 -15.98 -0.66
C ASP A 64 3.66 -16.73 0.62
N HIS A 65 3.02 -16.02 1.58
CA HIS A 65 2.56 -16.63 2.83
C HIS A 65 1.43 -17.66 2.65
N CYS A 66 0.51 -17.44 1.71
CA CYS A 66 -0.58 -18.38 1.42
C CYS A 66 -0.14 -19.60 0.60
N LEU A 67 0.99 -19.52 -0.11
CA LEU A 67 1.57 -20.64 -0.86
C LEU A 67 2.42 -21.56 0.03
N ASP A 68 3.03 -21.01 1.08
CA ASP A 68 3.87 -21.76 2.04
C ASP A 68 3.06 -22.44 3.15
N ALA A 69 1.90 -21.89 3.53
CA ALA A 69 0.96 -22.57 4.41
C ALA A 69 0.20 -23.66 3.63
N GLU A 70 -0.22 -24.75 4.28
CA GLU A 70 -1.23 -25.70 3.75
C GLU A 70 -2.57 -24.97 3.56
N GLY A 71 -2.62 -24.07 2.57
CA GLY A 71 -3.60 -23.00 2.49
C GLY A 71 -5.00 -23.57 2.43
N SER A 72 -5.80 -23.19 3.42
CA SER A 72 -7.21 -23.54 3.45
C SER A 72 -7.90 -22.97 2.23
N GLU A 73 -9.05 -23.54 1.85
CA GLU A 73 -9.86 -23.00 0.75
C GLU A 73 -10.24 -21.51 0.99
N THR A 74 -10.34 -21.11 2.26
CA THR A 74 -10.55 -19.73 2.72
C THR A 74 -9.38 -18.82 2.36
N ASP A 75 -8.13 -19.22 2.61
CA ASP A 75 -6.95 -18.39 2.31
C ASP A 75 -6.80 -18.16 0.80
N ARG A 76 -7.11 -19.19 -0.01
CA ARG A 76 -7.11 -19.08 -1.48
C ARG A 76 -8.21 -18.15 -1.98
N ALA A 77 -9.36 -18.12 -1.32
CA ALA A 77 -10.46 -17.21 -1.66
C ALA A 77 -10.14 -15.76 -1.28
N GLU A 78 -9.51 -15.55 -0.14
CA GLU A 78 -9.03 -14.24 0.31
C GLU A 78 -7.96 -13.70 -0.65
N LEU A 79 -6.99 -14.55 -1.02
CA LEU A 79 -5.97 -14.18 -1.99
C LEU A 79 -6.57 -13.75 -3.34
N ARG A 80 -7.55 -14.50 -3.87
CA ARG A 80 -8.26 -14.11 -5.10
C ARG A 80 -8.98 -12.77 -4.98
N THR A 81 -9.42 -12.41 -3.78
CA THR A 81 -10.10 -11.14 -3.52
C THR A 81 -9.09 -10.01 -3.46
N ILE A 82 -7.99 -10.19 -2.74
CA ILE A 82 -6.91 -9.21 -2.59
C ILE A 82 -6.18 -8.97 -3.93
N ALA A 83 -6.00 -10.02 -4.74
CA ALA A 83 -5.39 -9.93 -6.07
C ALA A 83 -6.20 -9.06 -7.06
N ARG A 84 -7.50 -8.83 -6.84
CA ARG A 84 -8.30 -7.91 -7.68
C ARG A 84 -7.86 -6.45 -7.53
N TYR A 85 -7.12 -6.14 -6.47
CA TYR A 85 -6.60 -4.82 -6.22
C TYR A 85 -5.22 -4.60 -6.83
N LEU A 86 -4.63 -5.54 -7.58
CA LEU A 86 -3.36 -5.31 -8.28
C LEU A 86 -3.54 -4.30 -9.42
#